data_AF-A0A7S1H6P1-F1
#
_entry.id   AF-A0A7S1H6P1-F1
#
_cell.length_a   1.000
_cell.length_b   1.000
_cell.length_c   1.000
_cell.angle_alpha   90.00
_cell.angle_beta   90.00
_cell.angle_gamma   90.00
#
_symmetry.space_group_name_H-M   'P 1'
#
loop_
_entity.id
_entity.type
_entity.pdbx_description
1 polymer ?
#
loop_
_entity_poly.entity_id
_entity_poly.type
_entity_poly.pdbx_seq_one_letter_code
_entity_poly.pdbx_strand_id
1 'polypeptide(L)'
;ISRVTFGLALNADLSHSLVSIGMDGTTRIWRVSSGGEYMGCTTYSTSEDSAPGGPAAREVVEVNSCALSPTGLWIATGCSDKVLRIYSLSGRLRHPVKY
;
A
#
# COMPACT_ATOMS: atom_id res chain seq x y z
N ILE A 1 6.14 -12.39 -15.81
CA ILE A 1 6.80 -12.90 -14.58
C ILE A 1 6.67 -11.78 -13.55
N SER A 2 5.71 -11.89 -12.62
CA SER A 2 5.52 -10.88 -11.56
C SER A 2 6.67 -11.04 -10.56
N ARG A 3 7.55 -10.05 -10.47
CA ARG A 3 8.57 -10.00 -9.42
C ARG A 3 7.99 -9.24 -8.24
N VAL A 4 7.52 -9.98 -7.25
CA VAL A 4 7.12 -9.42 -5.95
C VAL A 4 8.40 -9.02 -5.22
N THR A 5 8.58 -7.73 -4.93
CA THR A 5 9.67 -7.24 -4.08
C THR A 5 9.17 -7.24 -2.63
N PHE A 6 9.75 -8.09 -1.79
CA PHE A 6 9.37 -8.28 -0.40
C PHE A 6 9.88 -7.11 0.47
N GLY A 7 9.01 -6.20 0.87
CA GLY A 7 9.26 -5.26 1.97
C GLY A 7 8.50 -5.70 3.21
N LEU A 8 9.08 -6.55 4.05
CA LEU A 8 8.45 -6.99 5.30
C LEU A 8 8.66 -5.93 6.39
N ALA A 9 7.58 -5.38 6.92
CA ALA A 9 7.63 -4.55 8.13
C ALA A 9 6.52 -5.00 9.08
N LEU A 10 6.90 -5.42 10.28
CA LEU A 10 6.01 -5.81 11.36
C LEU A 10 5.61 -4.56 12.14
N ASN A 11 4.32 -4.36 12.41
CA ASN A 11 3.90 -3.42 13.43
C ASN A 11 4.16 -4.05 14.81
N ALA A 12 4.73 -3.28 15.73
CA ALA A 12 5.12 -3.75 17.07
C ALA A 12 3.96 -3.75 18.07
N ASP A 13 2.82 -3.13 17.74
CA ASP A 13 1.59 -3.38 18.50
C ASP A 13 1.02 -4.75 18.13
N LEU A 14 0.34 -5.40 19.08
CA LEU A 14 -0.10 -6.80 19.08
C LEU A 14 -1.04 -7.22 17.91
N SER A 15 -1.23 -6.38 16.89
CA SER A 15 -1.92 -6.69 15.64
C SER A 15 -0.92 -7.11 14.55
N HIS A 16 -0.55 -8.40 14.51
CA HIS A 16 0.38 -8.93 13.51
C HIS A 16 -0.05 -8.53 12.09
N SER A 17 0.65 -7.56 11.52
CA SER A 17 0.35 -6.99 10.21
C SER A 17 1.61 -7.01 9.35
N LEU A 18 1.46 -7.40 8.08
CA LEU A 18 2.54 -7.40 7.09
C LEU A 18 2.20 -6.40 5.98
N VAL A 19 3.22 -5.72 5.47
CA VAL A 19 3.11 -4.87 4.28
C VAL A 19 3.77 -5.60 3.10
N SER A 20 3.23 -5.44 1.90
CA SER A 20 3.91 -5.82 0.67
C SER A 20 3.66 -4.77 -0.40
N ILE A 21 4.66 -4.51 -1.25
CA ILE A 21 4.57 -3.59 -2.39
C ILE A 21 4.81 -4.35 -3.70
N GLY A 22 4.26 -3.84 -4.80
CA GLY A 22 4.34 -4.50 -6.10
C GLY A 22 4.56 -3.56 -7.27
N MET A 23 5.17 -4.12 -8.32
CA MET A 23 5.22 -3.52 -9.66
C MET A 23 3.83 -3.43 -10.30
N ASP A 24 2.84 -4.16 -9.77
CA ASP A 24 1.43 -4.03 -10.15
C ASP A 24 0.77 -2.73 -9.63
N GLY A 25 1.58 -1.84 -9.05
CA GLY A 25 1.12 -0.58 -8.47
C GLY A 25 0.25 -0.77 -7.24
N THR A 26 0.39 -1.90 -6.55
CA THR A 26 -0.33 -2.16 -5.30
C THR A 26 0.58 -2.11 -4.08
N THR A 27 0.02 -1.61 -2.99
CA THR A 27 0.53 -1.80 -1.62
C THR A 27 -0.54 -2.53 -0.84
N ARG A 28 -0.18 -3.67 -0.25
CA ARG A 28 -1.12 -4.57 0.43
C ARG A 28 -0.74 -4.70 1.89
N ILE A 29 -1.76 -4.66 2.75
CA ILE A 29 -1.64 -4.80 4.19
C ILE A 29 -2.38 -6.06 4.60
N TRP A 30 -1.62 -7.03 5.09
CA TRP A 30 -2.11 -8.33 5.51
C TRP A 30 -2.26 -8.31 7.01
N ARG A 31 -3.45 -8.63 7.51
CA ARG A 31 -3.66 -8.90 8.93
C ARG A 31 -3.56 -10.40 9.14
N VAL A 32 -2.76 -10.81 10.11
CA VAL A 32 -2.66 -12.20 10.53
C VAL A 32 -2.94 -12.31 12.04
N SER A 33 -3.42 -13.46 12.49
CA SER A 33 -3.59 -13.75 13.91
C SER A 33 -2.25 -14.12 14.55
N SER A 34 -2.19 -14.16 15.88
CA SER A 34 -0.99 -14.66 16.60
C SER A 34 -0.66 -16.12 16.28
N GLY A 35 -1.64 -16.89 15.80
CA GLY A 35 -1.45 -18.25 15.29
C GLY A 35 -0.94 -18.31 13.85
N GLY A 36 -0.68 -17.16 13.20
CA GLY A 36 -0.26 -17.08 11.80
C GLY A 36 -1.40 -17.23 10.80
N GLU A 37 -2.66 -17.22 11.25
CA GLU A 37 -3.81 -17.38 10.36
C GLU A 37 -4.09 -16.07 9.62
N TYR A 38 -4.41 -16.14 8.34
CA TYR A 38 -4.81 -14.98 7.55
C TYR A 38 -6.17 -14.44 8.01
N MET A 39 -6.23 -13.15 8.31
CA MET A 39 -7.44 -12.47 8.80
C MET A 39 -8.03 -11.49 7.78
N GLY A 40 -7.23 -10.98 6.85
CA GLY A 40 -7.71 -10.04 5.83
C GLY A 40 -6.60 -9.26 5.13
N CYS A 41 -6.95 -8.64 4.01
CA CYS A 41 -6.03 -7.84 3.20
C CYS A 41 -6.69 -6.51 2.80
N THR A 42 -6.04 -5.40 3.10
CA THR A 42 -6.40 -4.08 2.54
C THR A 42 -5.42 -3.74 1.43
N THR A 43 -5.93 -3.39 0.25
CA THR A 43 -5.10 -3.03 -0.91
C THR A 43 -5.25 -1.55 -1.24
N TYR A 44 -4.13 -0.85 -1.34
CA TYR A 44 -4.02 0.49 -1.89
C TYR A 44 -3.44 0.39 -3.30
N SER A 45 -4.08 1.05 -4.27
CA SER A 45 -3.59 1.11 -5.65
C SER A 45 -3.14 2.52 -5.99
N THR A 46 -2.07 2.61 -6.78
CA THR A 46 -1.60 3.88 -7.37
C THR A 46 -2.57 4.44 -8.42
N SER A 47 -3.47 3.59 -8.92
CA SER A 47 -4.47 3.96 -9.90
C SER A 47 -5.79 4.32 -9.21
N GLU A 48 -6.15 5.62 -9.23
CA GLU A 48 -7.43 6.08 -8.73
C GLU A 48 -8.58 5.50 -9.57
N ASP A 49 -9.74 5.28 -8.93
CA ASP A 49 -10.96 4.93 -9.66
C ASP A 49 -11.28 6.06 -10.63
N SER A 50 -11.25 5.72 -11.90
CA SER A 50 -11.57 6.65 -12.97
C SER A 50 -13.03 7.05 -12.84
N ALA A 51 -13.32 8.35 -12.87
CA ALA A 51 -14.68 8.79 -13.11
C ALA A 51 -15.19 8.12 -14.41
N PRO A 52 -16.43 7.60 -14.43
CA PRO A 52 -16.96 6.94 -15.61
C PRO A 52 -16.91 7.89 -16.82
N GLY A 53 -16.16 7.53 -17.86
CA GLY A 53 -16.05 8.28 -19.13
C GLY A 53 -14.67 8.87 -19.49
N GLY A 54 -13.64 8.69 -18.67
CA GLY A 54 -12.27 9.15 -18.99
C GLY A 54 -11.54 8.27 -20.03
N PRO A 55 -10.51 8.80 -20.74
CA PRO A 55 -9.81 8.07 -21.79
C PRO A 55 -9.15 6.79 -21.27
N ALA A 56 -9.27 5.72 -22.06
CA ALA A 56 -8.85 4.37 -21.75
C ALA A 56 -7.33 4.19 -21.88
N ALA A 57 -6.62 4.16 -20.75
CA ALA A 57 -5.51 3.24 -20.41
C ALA A 57 -4.91 3.68 -19.07
N ARG A 58 -5.09 2.82 -18.05
CA ARG A 58 -4.68 3.01 -16.66
C ARG A 58 -3.16 2.87 -16.58
N GLU A 59 -2.41 3.96 -16.40
CA GLU A 59 -0.96 3.85 -16.18
C GLU A 59 -0.73 3.31 -14.76
N VAL A 60 -0.38 2.03 -14.69
CA VAL A 60 0.01 1.37 -13.45
C VAL A 60 1.39 1.88 -13.08
N VAL A 61 1.49 2.55 -11.93
CA VAL A 61 2.77 3.04 -11.42
C VAL A 61 3.31 2.04 -10.41
N GLU A 62 4.50 1.51 -10.67
CA GLU A 62 5.21 0.59 -9.79
C GLU A 62 5.51 1.23 -8.42
N VAL A 63 5.39 0.42 -7.37
CA VAL A 63 5.78 0.79 -6.01
C VAL A 63 7.13 0.14 -5.69
N ASN A 64 8.15 0.98 -5.44
CA ASN A 64 9.54 0.54 -5.31
C ASN A 64 10.03 0.53 -3.86
N SER A 65 9.37 1.25 -2.97
CA SER A 65 9.76 1.35 -1.55
C SER A 65 8.56 1.65 -0.66
N CYS A 66 8.62 1.20 0.59
CA CYS A 66 7.65 1.56 1.62
C CYS A 66 8.30 1.77 2.99
N ALA A 67 7.70 2.63 3.80
CA ALA A 67 8.03 2.82 5.21
C ALA A 67 6.75 2.91 6.05
N LEU A 68 6.76 2.27 7.22
CA LEU A 68 5.71 2.40 8.24
C LEU A 68 6.07 3.51 9.22
N SER A 69 5.06 4.27 9.67
CA SER A 69 5.24 5.17 10.81
C SER A 69 5.51 4.37 12.09
N PRO A 70 6.34 4.87 13.02
CA PRO A 70 6.58 4.22 14.31
C PRO A 70 5.30 3.97 15.14
N THR A 71 4.26 4.78 14.93
CA THR A 71 2.97 4.65 15.61
C THR A 71 1.99 3.70 14.90
N GLY A 72 2.38 3.06 13.80
CA GLY A 72 1.52 2.14 13.03
C GLY A 72 0.31 2.78 12.34
N LEU A 73 0.24 4.11 12.25
CA LEU A 73 -0.92 4.84 11.71
C LEU A 73 -0.78 5.19 10.22
N TRP A 74 0.44 5.28 9.70
CA TRP A 74 0.70 5.73 8.34
C TRP A 74 1.67 4.82 7.61
N ILE A 75 1.50 4.75 6.29
CA ILE A 75 2.47 4.18 5.36
C ILE A 75 2.84 5.23 4.33
N ALA A 76 4.14 5.36 4.07
CA ALA A 76 4.66 6.08 2.92
C ALA A 76 5.13 5.09 1.85
N THR A 77 4.79 5.33 0.60
CA THR A 77 5.26 4.51 -0.54
C THR A 77 5.87 5.38 -1.63
N GLY A 78 7.07 5.02 -2.07
CA GLY A 78 7.78 5.65 -3.18
C GLY A 78 7.50 4.92 -4.49
N CYS A 79 7.12 5.67 -5.51
CA CYS A 79 6.67 5.15 -6.80
C CYS A 79 7.57 5.60 -7.96
N SER A 80 7.53 4.85 -9.08
CA SER A 80 8.34 5.16 -10.28
C SER A 80 7.97 6.50 -10.95
N ASP A 81 6.76 7.02 -10.70
CA ASP A 81 6.29 8.33 -11.19
C ASP A 81 6.86 9.52 -10.41
N LYS A 82 7.82 9.28 -9.51
CA LYS A 82 8.44 10.30 -8.65
C LYS A 82 7.47 10.93 -7.65
N VAL A 83 6.31 10.31 -7.41
CA VAL A 83 5.33 10.75 -6.41
C VAL A 83 5.37 9.83 -5.19
N LEU A 84 5.43 10.43 -4.01
CA LEU A 84 5.21 9.74 -2.74
C LEU A 84 3.71 9.67 -2.45
N ARG A 85 3.23 8.48 -2.08
CA ARG A 85 1.84 8.28 -1.67
C ARG A 85 1.81 7.91 -0.18
N ILE A 86 0.93 8.57 0.58
CA ILE A 86 0.77 8.36 2.01
C ILE A 86 -0.61 7.77 2.28
N TYR A 87 -0.67 6.67 3.02
CA TYR A 87 -1.92 5.98 3.36
C TYR A 87 -2.13 5.98 4.87
N SER A 88 -3.36 6.24 5.31
CA SER A 88 -3.78 6.04 6.69
C SER A 88 -4.19 4.59 6.92
N LEU A 89 -3.66 3.99 7.97
CA LEU A 89 -4.05 2.67 8.46
C LEU A 89 -5.26 2.71 9.40
N SER A 90 -5.73 3.90 9.78
CA SER A 90 -6.88 4.10 10.69
C SER A 90 -8.24 3.89 10.02
N GLY A 91 -8.30 3.25 8.85
CA GLY A 91 -9.54 2.95 8.12
C GLY A 91 -10.16 4.12 7.37
N ARG A 92 -9.47 5.27 7.22
CA ARG A 92 -10.00 6.43 6.49
C ARG A 92 -9.00 6.98 5.48
N LEU A 93 -9.27 6.67 4.21
CA LEU A 93 -8.58 7.19 3.03
C LEU A 93 -8.47 8.72 3.10
N ARG A 94 -7.28 9.29 2.91
CA ARG A 94 -7.13 10.68 2.51
C ARG A 94 -6.07 10.79 1.42
N HIS A 95 -6.41 11.64 0.45
CA HIS A 95 -5.81 11.84 -0.86
C HIS A 95 -4.28 11.97 -0.88
N PRO A 96 -3.64 11.67 -2.03
CA PRO A 96 -2.24 11.98 -2.27
C PRO A 96 -1.97 13.47 -2.05
N VAL A 97 -1.04 13.79 -1.15
CA VAL A 97 -0.56 15.15 -0.95
C VAL A 97 0.48 15.44 -2.05
N LYS A 98 0.15 16.34 -2.97
CA LYS A 98 1.13 16.93 -3.89
C LYS A 98 1.74 18.17 -3.20
N TYR A 99 3.07 18.27 -3.21
CA TYR A 99 3.79 19.50 -2.90
C TYR A 99 4.01 20.30 -4.18
#